data_AF-A0A944R0K8-F1
#
_entry.id   AF-A0A944R0K8-F1
#
_cell.length_a   1.000
_cell.length_b   1.000
_cell.length_c   1.000
_cell.angle_alpha   90.00
_cell.angle_beta   90.00
_cell.angle_gamma   90.00
#
_symmetry.space_group_name_H-M   'P 1'
#
loop_
_entity.id
_entity.type
_entity.pdbx_description
1 polymer ?
#
loop_
_entity_poly.entity_id
_entity_poly.type
_entity_poly.pdbx_seq_one_letter_code
_entity_poly.pdbx_strand_id
1 'polypeptide(L)'
;MKKIILFLLLILGNSLSAQQITNLKQTIENSRIIINYDLIGDADKTYDISITATKDGETITPNPKMLGFDYGSVTPGKEKKIWWVPALEGRGWDAEGWVFNLKVAYNFCDMVFVKGGTFKMGDSYGSSDEKPVHTVTVGDFYIGKYEVTQAEWKAVMGNNPSKFKGDDLPVANVSWNDIQKFLKKLNKLTGYTYRLPTEAEWEYAARGGNKSKGYKYAGSNDVDKVAWHYANSGNKTHPVGTKQPNELGIYDMSGNVWEWCNDWYYEKYYKISPTNNPTGLLRGEQRVLRSGSWNYSNYGCRVADRSLNYPPSSYSYSGFRLVRAF
;
A
#
# COMPACT_ATOMS: atom_id res chain seq x y z
N MET A 1 -15.42 -15.81 38.14
CA MET A 1 -14.20 -16.66 38.14
C MET A 1 -13.41 -16.35 36.87
N LYS A 2 -12.20 -15.80 36.96
CA LYS A 2 -11.33 -15.58 35.79
C LYS A 2 -10.71 -16.92 35.39
N LYS A 3 -11.19 -17.54 34.31
CA LYS A 3 -10.51 -18.71 33.71
C LYS A 3 -9.30 -18.20 32.93
N ILE A 4 -8.11 -18.68 33.30
CA ILE A 4 -6.85 -18.42 32.58
C ILE A 4 -6.58 -19.66 31.73
N ILE A 5 -6.47 -19.49 30.41
CA ILE A 5 -6.07 -20.55 29.47
C ILE A 5 -4.72 -20.13 28.90
N LEU A 6 -3.70 -20.98 29.06
CA LEU A 6 -2.31 -20.71 28.69
C LEU A 6 -1.94 -21.59 27.47
N PHE A 7 -1.56 -20.98 26.35
CA PHE A 7 -0.94 -21.68 25.23
C PHE A 7 0.42 -21.06 24.94
N LEU A 8 1.47 -21.88 24.98
CA LEU A 8 2.85 -21.51 24.65
C LEU A 8 3.10 -21.91 23.19
N LEU A 9 3.46 -20.96 22.32
CA LEU A 9 3.99 -21.28 21.00
C LEU A 9 5.35 -20.59 20.84
N LEU A 10 6.40 -21.40 20.69
CA LEU A 10 7.78 -20.96 20.50
C LEU A 10 8.17 -21.18 19.03
N ILE A 11 8.65 -20.15 18.33
CA ILE A 11 9.34 -20.33 17.05
C ILE A 11 10.62 -19.49 17.10
N LEU A 12 11.76 -20.16 16.96
CA LEU A 12 13.11 -19.57 16.90
C LEU A 12 13.52 -19.31 15.44
N GLY A 13 14.07 -18.12 15.19
CA GLY A 13 14.74 -17.77 13.94
C GLY A 13 15.67 -16.57 14.13
N ASN A 14 16.96 -16.74 13.84
CA ASN A 14 18.05 -15.81 14.15
C ASN A 14 18.21 -14.62 13.17
N SER A 15 18.69 -13.50 13.75
CA SER A 15 19.42 -12.33 13.19
C SER A 15 18.62 -11.11 12.68
N LEU A 16 19.09 -9.93 13.18
CA LEU A 16 18.44 -8.61 13.32
C LEU A 16 17.19 -8.66 14.20
N SER A 17 17.24 -8.11 15.43
CA SER A 17 16.21 -8.21 16.49
C SER A 17 14.80 -8.49 15.91
N ALA A 18 14.46 -9.77 15.78
CA ALA A 18 13.31 -10.17 15.02
C ALA A 18 12.08 -9.70 15.78
N GLN A 19 11.18 -8.97 15.11
CA GLN A 19 9.93 -8.58 15.74
C GLN A 19 9.20 -9.83 16.26
N GLN A 20 8.79 -9.80 17.51
CA GLN A 20 8.23 -11.00 18.13
C GLN A 20 7.08 -10.63 19.05
N ILE A 21 6.00 -11.42 18.95
CA ILE A 21 4.93 -11.43 19.93
C ILE A 21 5.27 -12.46 21.00
N THR A 22 5.24 -12.05 22.25
CA THR A 22 5.49 -12.91 23.41
C THR A 22 4.39 -12.71 24.45
N ASN A 23 4.32 -13.59 25.46
CA ASN A 23 3.37 -13.48 26.57
C ASN A 23 1.89 -13.37 26.16
N LEU A 24 1.51 -13.95 25.01
CA LEU A 24 0.15 -13.94 24.50
C LEU A 24 -0.80 -14.66 25.47
N LYS A 25 -1.82 -13.95 25.97
CA LYS A 25 -2.82 -14.45 26.92
C LYS A 25 -4.19 -13.87 26.60
N GLN A 26 -5.24 -14.62 26.86
CA GLN A 26 -6.61 -14.10 26.77
C GLN A 26 -7.29 -14.08 28.14
N THR A 27 -8.16 -13.09 28.32
CA THR A 27 -9.04 -12.95 29.48
C THR A 27 -10.42 -12.52 28.98
N ILE A 28 -11.47 -12.82 29.75
CA ILE A 28 -12.83 -12.42 29.42
C ILE A 28 -13.29 -11.39 30.44
N GLU A 29 -13.71 -10.22 29.96
CA GLU A 29 -14.18 -9.10 30.79
C GLU A 29 -15.44 -8.49 30.16
N ASN A 30 -16.56 -8.51 30.88
CA ASN A 30 -17.84 -7.93 30.43
C ASN A 30 -18.26 -8.39 29.01
N SER A 31 -18.19 -9.69 28.76
CA SER A 31 -18.46 -10.31 27.45
C SER A 31 -17.54 -9.85 26.30
N ARG A 32 -16.39 -9.25 26.63
CA ARG A 32 -15.30 -8.95 25.71
C ARG A 32 -14.18 -9.94 25.92
N ILE A 33 -13.54 -10.35 24.84
CA ILE A 33 -12.28 -11.07 24.90
C ILE A 33 -11.16 -10.03 24.88
N ILE A 34 -10.29 -10.06 25.89
CA ILE A 34 -9.11 -9.20 26.01
C ILE A 34 -7.88 -10.07 25.78
N ILE A 35 -7.15 -9.76 24.72
CA ILE A 35 -5.94 -10.45 24.28
C ILE A 35 -4.76 -9.57 24.70
N ASN A 36 -3.96 -10.06 25.63
CA ASN A 36 -2.78 -9.39 26.16
C ASN A 36 -1.54 -9.98 25.50
N TYR A 37 -0.55 -9.16 25.16
CA TYR A 37 0.71 -9.60 24.59
C TYR A 37 1.84 -8.60 24.85
N ASP A 38 3.07 -9.05 24.69
CA ASP A 38 4.25 -8.18 24.61
C ASP A 38 4.76 -8.17 23.17
N LEU A 39 5.16 -7.00 22.69
CA LEU A 39 5.76 -6.79 21.37
C LEU A 39 7.23 -6.44 21.53
N ILE A 40 8.10 -7.34 21.08
CA ILE A 40 9.54 -7.11 20.97
C ILE A 40 9.81 -6.59 19.55
N GLY A 41 10.59 -5.52 19.45
CA GLY A 41 11.01 -4.90 18.19
C GLY A 41 11.86 -3.66 18.47
N ASP A 42 12.26 -2.98 17.41
CA ASP A 42 12.94 -1.68 17.50
C ASP A 42 11.96 -0.61 18.01
N ALA A 43 12.29 0.02 19.14
CA ALA A 43 11.42 0.97 19.83
C ALA A 43 11.07 2.21 18.99
N ASP A 44 11.90 2.54 17.98
CA ASP A 44 11.67 3.67 17.07
C ASP A 44 10.81 3.27 15.85
N LYS A 45 10.35 2.02 15.80
CA LYS A 45 9.55 1.46 14.71
C LYS A 45 8.12 1.13 15.15
N THR A 46 7.26 1.03 14.16
CA THR A 46 5.90 0.50 14.32
C THR A 46 5.77 -0.83 13.57
N TYR A 47 4.89 -1.67 14.10
CA TYR A 47 4.63 -3.00 13.58
C TYR A 47 3.12 -3.19 13.41
N ASP A 48 2.73 -3.78 12.29
CA ASP A 48 1.36 -4.20 12.03
C ASP A 48 1.08 -5.49 12.79
N ILE A 49 0.04 -5.47 13.63
CA ILE A 49 -0.47 -6.62 14.37
C ILE A 49 -1.72 -7.12 13.67
N SER A 50 -1.67 -8.33 13.12
CA SER A 50 -2.84 -9.03 12.58
C SER A 50 -3.26 -10.17 13.51
N ILE A 51 -4.55 -10.51 13.46
CA ILE A 51 -5.19 -11.45 14.37
C ILE A 51 -6.04 -12.42 13.59
N THR A 52 -5.93 -13.71 13.92
CA THR A 52 -6.89 -14.74 13.54
C THR A 52 -7.47 -15.36 14.79
N ALA A 53 -8.75 -15.72 14.73
CA ALA A 53 -9.47 -16.38 15.81
C ALA A 53 -9.99 -17.73 15.31
N THR A 54 -9.79 -18.79 16.09
CA THR A 54 -10.24 -20.14 15.75
C THR A 54 -11.16 -20.66 16.85
N LYS A 55 -12.31 -21.23 16.48
CA LYS A 55 -13.22 -21.93 17.38
C LYS A 55 -13.89 -23.07 16.62
N ASP A 56 -13.97 -24.25 17.23
CA ASP A 56 -14.59 -25.45 16.66
C ASP A 56 -14.09 -25.83 15.26
N GLY A 57 -12.80 -25.56 15.00
CA GLY A 57 -12.15 -25.84 13.71
C GLY A 57 -12.32 -24.75 12.63
N GLU A 58 -13.21 -23.77 12.84
CA GLU A 58 -13.37 -22.61 11.95
C GLU A 58 -12.34 -21.53 12.32
N THR A 59 -11.56 -21.05 11.35
CA THR A 59 -10.63 -19.91 11.54
C THR A 59 -11.15 -18.70 10.80
N ILE A 60 -11.24 -17.58 11.51
CA ILE A 60 -11.74 -16.31 11.00
C ILE A 60 -10.76 -15.18 11.28
N THR A 61 -10.88 -14.11 10.50
CA THR A 61 -10.20 -12.84 10.78
C THR A 61 -11.24 -11.90 11.38
N PRO A 62 -11.14 -11.54 12.67
CA PRO A 62 -12.02 -10.56 13.29
C PRO A 62 -12.09 -9.26 12.47
N ASN A 63 -13.26 -8.64 12.43
CA ASN A 63 -13.45 -7.38 11.73
C ASN A 63 -12.58 -6.29 12.38
N PRO A 64 -11.69 -5.61 11.64
CA PRO A 64 -10.86 -4.53 12.17
C PRO A 64 -11.62 -3.44 12.93
N LYS A 65 -12.87 -3.16 12.57
CA LYS A 65 -13.72 -2.16 13.24
C LYS A 65 -14.22 -2.59 14.62
N MET A 66 -14.15 -3.90 14.91
CA MET A 66 -14.55 -4.51 16.19
C MET A 66 -13.34 -4.86 17.06
N LEU A 67 -12.16 -4.40 16.65
CA LEU A 67 -10.91 -4.49 17.40
C LEU A 67 -10.54 -3.09 17.89
N GLY A 68 -9.87 -3.01 19.04
CA GLY A 68 -9.30 -1.75 19.52
C GLY A 68 -8.18 -1.95 20.52
N PHE A 69 -7.69 -0.83 21.06
CA PHE A 69 -6.41 -0.70 21.76
C PHE A 69 -5.22 -0.91 20.81
N ASP A 70 -4.34 -1.87 21.10
CA ASP A 70 -3.08 -2.13 20.41
C ASP A 70 -3.27 -3.13 19.25
N TYR A 71 -4.16 -2.80 18.31
CA TYR A 71 -4.36 -3.52 17.04
C TYR A 71 -4.02 -2.61 15.84
N GLY A 72 -3.53 -3.19 14.75
CA GLY A 72 -3.02 -2.43 13.60
C GLY A 72 -1.57 -2.00 13.85
N SER A 73 -1.26 -0.71 13.69
CA SER A 73 0.12 -0.22 13.82
C SER A 73 0.47 0.09 15.27
N VAL A 74 1.42 -0.64 15.85
CA VAL A 74 1.76 -0.62 17.27
C VAL A 74 3.27 -0.49 17.47
N THR A 75 3.69 0.36 18.42
CA THR A 75 5.09 0.44 18.87
C THR A 75 5.43 -0.71 19.82
N PRO A 76 6.65 -1.24 19.83
CA PRO A 76 7.08 -2.26 20.80
C PRO A 76 6.84 -1.86 22.26
N GLY A 77 6.64 -2.86 23.10
CA GLY A 77 6.37 -2.68 24.53
C GLY A 77 5.68 -3.88 25.16
N LYS A 78 5.60 -3.85 26.49
CA LYS A 78 4.91 -4.88 27.29
C LYS A 78 3.45 -4.53 27.52
N GLU A 79 2.67 -5.53 27.89
CA GLU A 79 1.27 -5.40 28.35
C GLU A 79 0.32 -4.75 27.32
N LYS A 80 0.62 -4.93 26.03
CA LYS A 80 -0.26 -4.53 24.93
C LYS A 80 -1.56 -5.31 24.98
N LYS A 81 -2.66 -4.68 24.57
CA LYS A 81 -4.00 -5.27 24.63
C LYS A 81 -4.74 -5.12 23.32
N ILE A 82 -5.48 -6.14 22.92
CA ILE A 82 -6.52 -6.06 21.89
C ILE A 82 -7.81 -6.51 22.54
N TRP A 83 -8.89 -5.79 22.33
CA TRP A 83 -10.22 -6.28 22.71
C TRP A 83 -11.02 -6.66 21.47
N TRP A 84 -11.86 -7.69 21.62
CA TRP A 84 -12.79 -8.15 20.59
C TRP A 84 -14.12 -8.56 21.21
N VAL A 85 -15.23 -8.29 20.51
CA VAL A 85 -16.58 -8.71 20.92
C VAL A 85 -17.21 -9.56 19.82
N PRO A 86 -17.18 -10.91 19.96
CA PRO A 86 -17.72 -11.82 18.96
C PRO A 86 -19.20 -11.56 18.62
N ALA A 87 -19.99 -11.15 19.61
CA ALA A 87 -21.42 -10.89 19.45
C ALA A 87 -21.73 -9.76 18.45
N LEU A 88 -20.86 -8.75 18.34
CA LEU A 88 -21.02 -7.66 17.37
C LEU A 88 -20.76 -8.11 15.92
N GLU A 89 -20.21 -9.31 15.75
CA GLU A 89 -20.04 -9.97 14.45
C GLU A 89 -21.03 -11.13 14.27
N GLY A 90 -22.08 -11.22 15.09
CA GLY A 90 -23.09 -12.28 14.99
C GLY A 90 -22.61 -13.65 15.47
N ARG A 91 -21.48 -13.73 16.18
CA ARG A 91 -20.87 -14.99 16.65
C ARG A 91 -21.29 -15.39 18.07
N GLY A 92 -22.39 -14.81 18.54
CA GLY A 92 -22.93 -15.04 19.89
C GLY A 92 -22.13 -14.34 20.99
N TRP A 93 -22.69 -14.35 22.21
CA TRP A 93 -22.08 -13.76 23.40
C TRP A 93 -21.09 -14.69 24.12
N ASP A 94 -20.95 -15.92 23.62
CA ASP A 94 -20.01 -16.89 24.17
C ASP A 94 -18.57 -16.54 23.77
N ALA A 95 -17.87 -15.97 24.73
CA ALA A 95 -16.46 -15.62 24.63
C ALA A 95 -15.52 -16.81 24.92
N GLU A 96 -16.02 -17.94 25.43
CA GLU A 96 -15.20 -19.13 25.68
C GLU A 96 -14.93 -19.92 24.38
N GLY A 97 -13.86 -20.73 24.37
CA GLY A 97 -13.53 -21.64 23.25
C GLY A 97 -12.79 -21.03 22.07
N TRP A 98 -12.65 -19.70 22.01
CA TRP A 98 -11.82 -19.04 21.00
C TRP A 98 -10.32 -19.17 21.32
N VAL A 99 -9.53 -19.45 20.29
CA VAL A 99 -8.06 -19.47 20.30
C VAL A 99 -7.57 -18.40 19.33
N PHE A 100 -6.66 -17.52 19.78
CA PHE A 100 -6.14 -16.44 18.94
C PHE A 100 -4.71 -16.71 18.52
N ASN A 101 -4.39 -16.27 17.30
CA ASN A 101 -3.04 -16.18 16.81
C ASN A 101 -2.79 -14.73 16.41
N LEU A 102 -1.71 -14.14 16.92
CA LEU A 102 -1.26 -12.83 16.48
C LEU A 102 -0.04 -12.99 15.58
N LYS A 103 -0.01 -12.23 14.49
CA LYS A 103 1.20 -12.06 13.68
C LYS A 103 1.65 -10.62 13.77
N VAL A 104 2.96 -10.46 13.91
CA VAL A 104 3.63 -9.16 13.86
C VAL A 104 4.39 -9.06 12.55
N ALA A 105 4.23 -7.94 11.86
CA ALA A 105 5.03 -7.61 10.70
C ALA A 105 5.51 -6.17 10.79
N TYR A 106 6.74 -5.92 10.35
CA TYR A 106 7.27 -4.58 10.26
C TYR A 106 6.38 -3.71 9.35
N ASN A 107 5.90 -2.59 9.89
CA ASN A 107 5.15 -1.63 9.08
C ASN A 107 6.17 -0.84 8.25
N PHE A 108 6.45 -1.37 7.05
CA PHE A 108 7.51 -0.84 6.20
C PHE A 108 7.24 0.59 5.71
N CYS A 109 5.99 0.91 5.41
CA CYS A 109 5.57 2.18 4.85
C CYS A 109 4.07 2.44 5.14
N ASP A 110 3.67 3.70 5.19
CA ASP A 110 2.25 4.07 5.35
C ASP A 110 1.42 3.59 4.15
N MET A 111 0.41 2.76 4.42
CA MET A 111 -0.50 2.23 3.41
C MET A 111 -1.93 2.73 3.64
N VAL A 112 -2.63 3.05 2.55
CA VAL A 112 -4.04 3.44 2.53
C VAL A 112 -4.88 2.26 2.06
N PHE A 113 -5.90 1.87 2.85
CA PHE A 113 -6.91 0.92 2.40
C PHE A 113 -7.80 1.56 1.34
N VAL A 114 -7.85 0.94 0.17
CA VAL A 114 -8.72 1.34 -0.93
C VAL A 114 -9.81 0.29 -1.07
N LYS A 115 -11.04 0.68 -0.71
CA LYS A 115 -12.22 -0.14 -0.99
C LYS A 115 -12.39 -0.20 -2.52
N GLY A 116 -12.38 -1.39 -3.07
CA GLY A 116 -12.56 -1.65 -4.49
C GLY A 116 -13.92 -1.17 -5.00
N GLY A 117 -14.06 -1.14 -6.31
CA GLY A 117 -15.25 -0.65 -6.97
C GLY A 117 -15.10 -0.58 -8.48
N THR A 118 -16.17 -0.14 -9.13
CA THR A 118 -16.24 0.02 -10.58
C THR A 118 -16.09 1.48 -10.97
N PHE A 119 -15.26 1.78 -11.96
CA PHE A 119 -15.03 3.12 -12.48
C PHE A 119 -14.87 3.15 -14.00
N LYS A 120 -14.86 4.36 -14.55
CA LYS A 120 -14.56 4.63 -15.95
C LYS A 120 -13.07 4.97 -16.07
N MET A 121 -12.31 4.07 -16.68
CA MET A 121 -10.87 4.21 -16.90
C MET A 121 -10.60 4.85 -18.27
N GLY A 122 -9.64 5.78 -18.33
CA GLY A 122 -9.27 6.54 -19.53
C GLY A 122 -9.87 7.94 -19.63
N ASP A 123 -9.67 8.58 -20.79
CA ASP A 123 -10.11 9.96 -21.06
C ASP A 123 -10.54 10.14 -22.52
N SER A 124 -11.80 10.54 -22.74
CA SER A 124 -12.36 10.81 -24.06
C SER A 124 -11.69 11.99 -24.76
N TYR A 125 -11.11 12.92 -24.00
CA TYR A 125 -10.44 14.12 -24.50
C TYR A 125 -8.91 14.01 -24.45
N GLY A 126 -8.38 12.92 -23.89
CA GLY A 126 -6.95 12.65 -23.78
C GLY A 126 -6.32 12.14 -25.08
N SER A 127 -5.14 11.57 -24.94
CA SER A 127 -4.35 10.98 -26.03
C SER A 127 -5.01 9.70 -26.57
N SER A 128 -4.52 9.18 -27.71
CA SER A 128 -5.14 8.03 -28.37
C SER A 128 -5.08 6.74 -27.57
N ASP A 129 -4.04 6.56 -26.76
CA ASP A 129 -3.80 5.41 -25.89
C ASP A 129 -4.54 5.51 -24.54
N GLU A 130 -5.13 6.67 -24.24
CA GLU A 130 -6.05 6.88 -23.11
C GLU A 130 -7.50 6.52 -23.47
N LYS A 131 -7.73 6.06 -24.71
CA LYS A 131 -9.05 5.77 -25.30
C LYS A 131 -9.19 4.29 -25.71
N PRO A 132 -10.41 3.75 -25.73
CA PRO A 132 -11.65 4.38 -25.27
C PRO A 132 -11.75 4.41 -23.74
N VAL A 133 -12.61 5.30 -23.25
CA VAL A 133 -13.09 5.19 -21.87
C VAL A 133 -13.84 3.87 -21.73
N HIS A 134 -13.46 3.05 -20.76
CA HIS A 134 -14.02 1.71 -20.56
C HIS A 134 -14.30 1.44 -19.08
N THR A 135 -15.18 0.46 -18.81
CA THR A 135 -15.56 0.11 -17.44
C THR A 135 -14.56 -0.87 -16.86
N VAL A 136 -14.05 -0.58 -15.67
CA VAL A 136 -13.15 -1.47 -14.92
C VAL A 136 -13.63 -1.60 -13.48
N THR A 137 -13.57 -2.80 -12.93
CA THR A 137 -13.81 -3.13 -11.52
C THR A 137 -12.51 -3.61 -10.91
N VAL A 138 -12.06 -2.97 -9.83
CA VAL A 138 -10.91 -3.41 -9.03
C VAL A 138 -11.37 -3.94 -7.68
N GLY A 139 -10.68 -4.95 -7.17
CA GLY A 139 -10.88 -5.50 -5.83
C GLY A 139 -10.41 -4.54 -4.72
N ASP A 140 -10.55 -4.97 -3.47
CA ASP A 140 -9.99 -4.24 -2.33
C ASP A 140 -8.45 -4.43 -2.30
N PHE A 141 -7.72 -3.37 -1.99
CA PHE A 141 -6.25 -3.42 -1.87
C PHE A 141 -5.72 -2.33 -0.93
N TYR A 142 -4.47 -2.47 -0.52
CA TYR A 142 -3.72 -1.40 0.13
C TYR A 142 -2.75 -0.77 -0.87
N ILE A 143 -2.63 0.54 -0.89
CA ILE A 143 -1.64 1.26 -1.71
C ILE A 143 -0.82 2.20 -0.84
N GLY A 144 0.45 2.38 -1.18
CA GLY A 144 1.34 3.31 -0.50
C GLY A 144 0.73 4.71 -0.49
N LYS A 145 0.68 5.32 0.69
CA LYS A 145 0.21 6.70 0.87
C LYS A 145 1.07 7.69 0.09
N TYR A 146 2.35 7.36 -0.06
CA TYR A 146 3.39 8.08 -0.76
C TYR A 146 4.07 7.18 -1.80
N GLU A 147 4.86 7.80 -2.67
CA GLU A 147 5.93 7.12 -3.41
C GLU A 147 6.93 6.49 -2.42
N VAL A 148 7.60 5.40 -2.80
CA VAL A 148 8.66 4.81 -1.95
C VAL A 148 9.78 5.83 -1.79
N THR A 149 10.16 6.11 -0.55
CA THR A 149 11.18 7.11 -0.22
C THR A 149 12.59 6.57 -0.39
N GLN A 150 13.58 7.47 -0.42
CA GLN A 150 14.99 7.08 -0.43
C GLN A 150 15.41 6.38 0.87
N ALA A 151 14.83 6.76 2.02
CA ALA A 151 15.06 6.06 3.28
C ALA A 151 14.57 4.60 3.23
N GLU A 152 13.34 4.38 2.76
CA GLU A 152 12.75 3.06 2.57
C GLU A 152 13.56 2.20 1.59
N TRP A 153 13.97 2.77 0.45
CA TRP A 153 14.83 2.08 -0.49
C TRP A 153 16.17 1.66 0.14
N LYS A 154 16.86 2.59 0.82
CA LYS A 154 18.14 2.31 1.51
C LYS A 154 17.99 1.20 2.54
N ALA A 155 16.89 1.18 3.30
CA ALA A 155 16.64 0.16 4.32
C ALA A 155 16.56 -1.26 3.74
N VAL A 156 16.06 -1.42 2.51
CA VAL A 156 15.92 -2.74 1.85
C VAL A 156 17.14 -3.08 0.98
N MET A 157 17.68 -2.09 0.28
CA MET A 157 18.68 -2.31 -0.77
C MET A 157 20.10 -2.01 -0.34
N GLY A 158 20.30 -1.24 0.73
CA GLY A 158 21.61 -0.85 1.25
C GLY A 158 22.33 0.22 0.44
N ASN A 159 21.67 0.83 -0.55
CA ASN A 159 22.24 1.88 -1.40
C ASN A 159 21.18 2.95 -1.75
N ASN A 160 21.57 4.01 -2.47
CA ASN A 160 20.64 5.04 -2.96
C ASN A 160 21.03 5.46 -4.39
N PRO A 161 20.30 5.01 -5.42
CA PRO A 161 20.61 5.32 -6.82
C PRO A 161 20.09 6.68 -7.31
N SER A 162 19.30 7.39 -6.49
CA SER A 162 18.59 8.60 -6.93
C SER A 162 19.53 9.76 -7.23
N LYS A 163 19.20 10.55 -8.25
CA LYS A 163 19.99 11.74 -8.64
C LYS A 163 19.95 12.81 -7.55
N PHE A 164 18.76 13.20 -7.12
CA PHE A 164 18.56 14.13 -6.01
C PHE A 164 18.58 13.37 -4.70
N LYS A 165 19.17 13.95 -3.65
CA LYS A 165 19.39 13.28 -2.36
C LYS A 165 18.55 13.90 -1.26
N GLY A 166 17.89 13.05 -0.49
CA GLY A 166 17.12 13.40 0.70
C GLY A 166 16.26 12.23 1.12
N ASP A 167 16.21 11.94 2.41
CA ASP A 167 15.61 10.71 2.92
C ASP A 167 14.11 10.63 2.67
N ASP A 168 13.42 11.77 2.73
CA ASP A 168 11.98 11.91 2.47
C ASP A 168 11.64 12.18 0.99
N LEU A 169 12.65 12.26 0.11
CA LEU A 169 12.42 12.34 -1.33
C LEU A 169 11.98 10.97 -1.87
N PRO A 170 11.21 10.92 -2.97
CA PRO A 170 10.96 9.64 -3.64
C PRO A 170 12.28 9.04 -4.14
N VAL A 171 12.38 7.72 -4.07
CA VAL A 171 13.43 7.00 -4.78
C VAL A 171 13.14 7.09 -6.28
N ALA A 172 14.07 7.71 -6.99
CA ALA A 172 14.07 7.78 -8.44
C ALA A 172 15.33 7.12 -9.01
N ASN A 173 15.44 7.07 -10.34
CA ASN A 173 16.56 6.43 -11.04
C ASN A 173 16.63 4.93 -10.73
N VAL A 174 15.46 4.31 -10.64
CA VAL A 174 15.28 2.86 -10.44
C VAL A 174 14.50 2.29 -11.62
N SER A 175 14.96 1.15 -12.12
CA SER A 175 14.29 0.44 -13.20
C SER A 175 13.19 -0.47 -12.66
N TRP A 176 12.25 -0.88 -13.51
CA TRP A 176 11.24 -1.89 -13.14
C TRP A 176 11.92 -3.18 -12.63
N ASN A 177 13.03 -3.57 -13.25
CA ASN A 177 13.82 -4.74 -12.85
C ASN A 177 14.45 -4.58 -11.45
N ASP A 178 14.93 -3.38 -11.10
CA ASP A 178 15.48 -3.13 -9.76
C ASP A 178 14.38 -3.15 -8.71
N ILE A 179 13.19 -2.66 -9.06
CA ILE A 179 12.01 -2.73 -8.18
C ILE A 179 11.62 -4.18 -7.89
N GLN A 180 11.70 -5.10 -8.87
CA GLN A 180 11.45 -6.52 -8.58
C GLN A 180 12.45 -7.11 -7.57
N LYS A 181 13.72 -6.69 -7.61
CA LYS A 181 14.72 -7.09 -6.60
C LYS A 181 14.39 -6.52 -5.22
N PHE A 182 14.00 -5.25 -5.18
CA PHE A 182 13.52 -4.57 -3.97
C PHE A 182 12.33 -5.31 -3.37
N LEU A 183 11.29 -5.59 -4.16
CA LEU A 183 10.07 -6.29 -3.72
C LEU A 183 10.40 -7.69 -3.19
N LYS A 184 11.28 -8.44 -3.85
CA LYS A 184 11.71 -9.77 -3.37
C LYS A 184 12.37 -9.68 -1.98
N LYS A 185 13.24 -8.70 -1.75
CA LYS A 185 13.88 -8.49 -0.44
C LYS A 185 12.85 -8.03 0.60
N LEU A 186 12.03 -7.05 0.26
CA LEU A 186 11.01 -6.48 1.14
C LEU A 186 10.02 -7.56 1.61
N ASN A 187 9.53 -8.39 0.70
CA ASN A 187 8.60 -9.48 1.03
C ASN A 187 9.25 -10.52 1.94
N LYS A 188 10.55 -10.82 1.74
CA LYS A 188 11.29 -11.70 2.65
C LYS A 188 11.46 -11.08 4.05
N LEU A 189 11.70 -9.78 4.14
CA LEU A 189 11.91 -9.07 5.41
C LEU A 189 10.62 -8.93 6.22
N THR A 190 9.49 -8.68 5.54
CA THR A 190 8.22 -8.34 6.19
C THR A 190 7.26 -9.52 6.31
N GLY A 191 7.40 -10.55 5.47
CA GLY A 191 6.44 -11.64 5.36
C GLY A 191 5.15 -11.26 4.62
N TYR A 192 5.04 -10.02 4.14
CA TYR A 192 3.92 -9.56 3.31
C TYR A 192 4.19 -9.78 1.82
N THR A 193 3.12 -9.67 1.03
CA THR A 193 3.18 -9.68 -0.44
C THR A 193 2.99 -8.26 -0.95
N TYR A 194 4.09 -7.50 -1.00
CA TYR A 194 4.15 -6.23 -1.73
C TYR A 194 4.41 -6.46 -3.22
N ARG A 195 3.85 -5.58 -4.04
CA ARG A 195 4.00 -5.55 -5.50
C ARG A 195 3.85 -4.12 -6.02
N LEU A 196 4.10 -3.95 -7.32
CA LEU A 196 3.65 -2.76 -8.05
C LEU A 196 2.11 -2.77 -8.21
N PRO A 197 1.46 -1.60 -8.29
CA PRO A 197 0.05 -1.51 -8.66
C PRO A 197 -0.16 -2.02 -10.09
N THR A 198 -1.35 -2.55 -10.38
CA THR A 198 -1.79 -2.58 -11.78
C THR A 198 -2.07 -1.15 -12.25
N GLU A 199 -2.03 -0.91 -13.56
CA GLU A 199 -2.40 0.39 -14.13
C GLU A 199 -3.81 0.81 -13.70
N ALA A 200 -4.74 -0.16 -13.64
CA ALA A 200 -6.12 0.08 -13.21
C ALA A 200 -6.25 0.40 -11.73
N GLU A 201 -5.52 -0.29 -10.85
CA GLU A 201 -5.49 0.04 -9.42
C GLU A 201 -4.91 1.43 -9.19
N TRP A 202 -3.85 1.77 -9.93
CA TRP A 202 -3.23 3.08 -9.86
C TRP A 202 -4.22 4.18 -10.26
N GLU A 203 -4.88 4.05 -11.43
CA GLU A 203 -5.83 5.07 -11.90
C GLU A 203 -7.06 5.17 -11.00
N TYR A 204 -7.60 4.04 -10.52
CA TYR A 204 -8.71 4.02 -9.58
C TYR A 204 -8.35 4.78 -8.30
N ALA A 205 -7.18 4.49 -7.72
CA ALA A 205 -6.68 5.17 -6.53
C ALA A 205 -6.44 6.66 -6.80
N ALA A 206 -5.82 7.02 -7.94
CA ALA A 206 -5.50 8.41 -8.32
C ALA A 206 -6.76 9.28 -8.39
N ARG A 207 -7.83 8.73 -8.99
CA ARG A 207 -9.14 9.38 -9.13
C ARG A 207 -9.89 9.57 -7.81
N GLY A 208 -9.42 9.00 -6.71
CA GLY A 208 -10.10 9.05 -5.40
C GLY A 208 -11.02 7.86 -5.13
N GLY A 209 -10.93 6.78 -5.92
CA GLY A 209 -11.74 5.56 -5.77
C GLY A 209 -13.23 5.82 -5.66
N ASN A 210 -13.92 5.16 -4.72
CA ASN A 210 -15.34 5.38 -4.44
C ASN A 210 -15.67 6.79 -3.90
N LYS A 211 -14.68 7.61 -3.59
CA LYS A 211 -14.84 9.02 -3.15
C LYS A 211 -14.51 10.02 -4.26
N SER A 212 -14.30 9.55 -5.48
CA SER A 212 -13.90 10.39 -6.61
C SER A 212 -14.84 11.58 -6.80
N LYS A 213 -14.26 12.77 -6.98
CA LYS A 213 -15.00 13.98 -7.39
C LYS A 213 -14.83 14.30 -8.88
N GLY A 214 -14.24 13.38 -9.66
CA GLY A 214 -14.06 13.57 -11.11
C GLY A 214 -13.03 14.64 -11.48
N TYR A 215 -12.06 14.91 -10.62
CA TYR A 215 -11.00 15.88 -10.90
C TYR A 215 -10.04 15.42 -11.99
N LYS A 216 -9.47 16.40 -12.68
CA LYS A 216 -8.45 16.22 -13.73
C LYS A 216 -7.12 15.71 -13.17
N TYR A 217 -6.73 16.19 -12.00
CA TYR A 217 -5.55 15.77 -11.24
C TYR A 217 -6.01 15.10 -9.94
N ALA A 218 -5.13 14.32 -9.31
CA ALA A 218 -5.48 13.57 -8.11
C ALA A 218 -5.79 14.54 -6.95
N GLY A 219 -7.08 14.73 -6.65
CA GLY A 219 -7.57 15.61 -5.59
C GLY A 219 -7.91 17.06 -5.99
N SER A 220 -7.63 17.51 -7.22
CA SER A 220 -7.95 18.88 -7.64
C SER A 220 -7.99 19.08 -9.16
N ASN A 221 -8.67 20.13 -9.62
CA ASN A 221 -8.52 20.65 -10.99
C ASN A 221 -7.37 21.67 -11.12
N ASP A 222 -6.79 22.08 -10.00
CA ASP A 222 -5.64 22.99 -9.93
C ASP A 222 -4.37 22.16 -9.69
N VAL A 223 -3.54 22.05 -10.72
CA VAL A 223 -2.33 21.21 -10.72
C VAL A 223 -1.33 21.65 -9.65
N ASP A 224 -1.23 22.94 -9.35
CA ASP A 224 -0.23 23.46 -8.41
C ASP A 224 -0.54 23.09 -6.96
N LYS A 225 -1.79 22.74 -6.66
CA LYS A 225 -2.18 22.26 -5.32
C LYS A 225 -1.78 20.82 -5.05
N VAL A 226 -1.68 19.99 -6.09
CA VAL A 226 -1.55 18.53 -5.95
C VAL A 226 -0.29 17.97 -6.57
N ALA A 227 0.46 18.75 -7.36
CA ALA A 227 1.60 18.25 -8.13
C ALA A 227 2.86 19.10 -8.02
N TRP A 228 4.00 18.40 -8.02
CA TRP A 228 5.29 18.94 -8.41
C TRP A 228 5.55 18.62 -9.89
N HIS A 229 5.58 19.65 -10.73
CA HIS A 229 5.73 19.55 -12.19
C HIS A 229 6.73 20.58 -12.70
N TYR A 230 7.03 20.55 -14.00
CA TYR A 230 8.09 21.38 -14.60
C TYR A 230 8.05 22.85 -14.18
N ALA A 231 6.86 23.47 -14.13
CA ALA A 231 6.77 24.90 -13.88
C ALA A 231 6.95 25.29 -12.39
N ASN A 232 6.78 24.35 -11.45
CA ASN A 232 6.81 24.66 -10.00
C ASN A 232 7.84 23.85 -9.21
N SER A 233 8.49 22.84 -9.81
CA SER A 233 9.41 21.94 -9.10
C SER A 233 10.79 22.54 -8.85
N GLY A 234 11.18 23.59 -9.57
CA GLY A 234 12.55 24.09 -9.52
C GLY A 234 13.57 23.06 -10.03
N ASN A 235 13.17 22.23 -11.00
CA ASN A 235 14.00 21.22 -11.66
C ASN A 235 14.56 20.12 -10.73
N LYS A 236 13.76 19.69 -9.73
CA LYS A 236 14.11 18.59 -8.82
C LYS A 236 12.89 17.89 -8.24
N THR A 237 13.10 16.70 -7.67
CA THR A 237 12.11 16.04 -6.82
C THR A 237 11.94 16.79 -5.50
N HIS A 238 10.78 16.60 -4.86
CA HIS A 238 10.44 17.18 -3.56
C HIS A 238 10.07 16.09 -2.55
N PRO A 239 10.12 16.40 -1.24
CA PRO A 239 9.69 15.46 -0.22
C PRO A 239 8.26 15.01 -0.47
N VAL A 240 8.01 13.72 -0.31
CA VAL A 240 6.67 13.14 -0.50
C VAL A 240 5.67 13.79 0.47
N GLY A 241 4.42 13.92 0.04
CA GLY A 241 3.35 14.39 0.90
C GLY A 241 3.31 15.90 1.16
N THR A 242 4.04 16.69 0.38
CA THR A 242 4.13 18.16 0.57
C THR A 242 3.07 18.94 -0.22
N LYS A 243 2.35 18.28 -1.14
CA LYS A 243 1.17 18.80 -1.84
C LYS A 243 -0.12 18.24 -1.22
N GLN A 244 -1.28 18.71 -1.67
CA GLN A 244 -2.56 18.20 -1.18
C GLN A 244 -2.80 16.76 -1.65
N PRO A 245 -3.37 15.88 -0.79
CA PRO A 245 -3.73 14.53 -1.20
C PRO A 245 -5.05 14.50 -1.97
N ASN A 246 -5.34 13.35 -2.59
CA ASN A 246 -6.66 13.08 -3.14
C ASN A 246 -7.70 12.69 -2.07
N GLU A 247 -8.91 12.36 -2.49
CA GLU A 247 -10.06 12.06 -1.62
C GLU A 247 -9.88 10.82 -0.73
N LEU A 248 -8.89 9.98 -1.05
CA LEU A 248 -8.50 8.82 -0.25
C LEU A 248 -7.37 9.13 0.74
N GLY A 249 -6.77 10.33 0.69
CA GLY A 249 -5.61 10.69 1.50
C GLY A 249 -4.28 10.21 0.90
N ILE A 250 -4.24 9.91 -0.40
CA ILE A 250 -3.03 9.48 -1.12
C ILE A 250 -2.39 10.70 -1.78
N TYR A 251 -1.07 10.84 -1.64
CA TYR A 251 -0.30 11.99 -2.09
C TYR A 251 0.48 11.68 -3.37
N ASP A 252 0.85 12.75 -4.08
CA ASP A 252 1.77 12.73 -5.22
C ASP A 252 1.34 11.81 -6.38
N MET A 253 0.04 11.51 -6.48
CA MET A 253 -0.57 10.77 -7.62
C MET A 253 -0.74 11.67 -8.86
N SER A 254 -0.05 12.81 -8.90
CA SER A 254 0.06 13.76 -10.00
C SER A 254 1.40 14.49 -9.84
N GLY A 255 2.43 14.17 -10.62
CA GLY A 255 3.75 14.79 -10.55
C GLY A 255 4.73 14.11 -9.58
N ASN A 256 5.74 14.87 -9.14
CA ASN A 256 6.94 14.43 -8.42
C ASN A 256 7.77 13.41 -9.22
N VAL A 257 7.44 12.12 -9.23
CA VAL A 257 8.04 11.14 -10.16
C VAL A 257 6.99 10.31 -10.89
N TRP A 258 7.33 9.90 -12.10
CA TRP A 258 6.60 8.88 -12.83
C TRP A 258 6.66 7.57 -12.05
N GLU A 259 5.55 6.86 -11.95
CA GLU A 259 5.44 5.66 -11.14
C GLU A 259 5.27 4.41 -12.00
N TRP A 260 6.18 3.44 -11.82
CA TRP A 260 6.09 2.13 -12.47
C TRP A 260 4.83 1.36 -12.04
N CYS A 261 4.10 0.84 -13.03
CA CYS A 261 3.04 -0.13 -12.83
C CYS A 261 3.51 -1.54 -13.25
N ASN A 262 2.76 -2.56 -12.84
CA ASN A 262 3.05 -3.94 -13.21
C ASN A 262 2.77 -4.24 -14.69
N ASP A 263 1.81 -3.56 -15.29
CA ASP A 263 1.28 -3.86 -16.62
C ASP A 263 2.33 -3.66 -17.72
N TRP A 264 2.28 -4.55 -18.72
CA TRP A 264 2.91 -4.27 -20.01
C TRP A 264 2.09 -3.23 -20.75
N TYR A 265 2.74 -2.16 -21.20
CA TYR A 265 2.12 -1.12 -21.99
C TYR A 265 1.72 -1.65 -23.36
N TYR A 266 0.52 -1.26 -23.79
CA TYR A 266 0.05 -1.42 -25.15
C TYR A 266 -0.96 -0.32 -25.47
N GLU A 267 -0.72 0.40 -26.56
CA GLU A 267 -1.53 1.54 -26.99
C GLU A 267 -3.02 1.20 -27.17
N LYS A 268 -3.35 -0.02 -27.59
CA LYS A 268 -4.74 -0.45 -27.85
C LYS A 268 -5.33 -1.29 -26.70
N TYR A 269 -4.64 -1.40 -25.56
CA TYR A 269 -5.08 -2.26 -24.46
C TYR A 269 -6.50 -1.93 -23.98
N TYR A 270 -6.85 -0.64 -23.91
CA TYR A 270 -8.19 -0.21 -23.45
C TYR A 270 -9.35 -0.72 -24.32
N LYS A 271 -9.09 -1.11 -25.57
CA LYS A 271 -10.11 -1.70 -26.46
C LYS A 271 -10.40 -3.18 -26.15
N ILE A 272 -9.46 -3.86 -25.49
CA ILE A 272 -9.50 -5.29 -25.21
C ILE A 272 -9.41 -5.61 -23.71
N SER A 273 -9.38 -4.59 -22.86
CA SER A 273 -9.21 -4.75 -21.42
C SER A 273 -10.40 -5.50 -20.83
N PRO A 274 -10.17 -6.55 -20.01
CA PRO A 274 -11.25 -7.19 -19.28
C PRO A 274 -11.81 -6.24 -18.22
N THR A 275 -13.10 -6.42 -17.88
CA THR A 275 -13.78 -5.57 -16.90
C THR A 275 -13.25 -5.77 -15.48
N ASN A 276 -12.96 -7.01 -15.07
CA ASN A 276 -12.68 -7.33 -13.67
C ASN A 276 -11.17 -7.54 -13.45
N ASN A 277 -10.57 -6.73 -12.58
CA ASN A 277 -9.15 -6.78 -12.20
C ASN A 277 -8.18 -6.94 -13.39
N PRO A 278 -8.19 -6.03 -14.39
CA PRO A 278 -7.22 -6.09 -15.48
C PRO A 278 -5.79 -5.97 -14.93
N THR A 279 -4.90 -6.77 -15.51
CA THR A 279 -3.48 -6.88 -15.12
C THR A 279 -2.53 -6.64 -16.30
N GLY A 280 -3.06 -6.10 -17.40
CA GLY A 280 -2.31 -5.83 -18.62
C GLY A 280 -2.28 -7.03 -19.56
N LEU A 281 -1.38 -6.98 -20.54
CA LEU A 281 -1.05 -8.14 -21.38
C LEU A 281 -0.18 -9.14 -20.60
N LEU A 282 -0.13 -10.40 -21.05
CA LEU A 282 0.78 -11.40 -20.48
C LEU A 282 2.26 -11.11 -20.79
N ARG A 283 2.53 -10.48 -21.94
CA ARG A 283 3.87 -10.13 -22.43
C ARG A 283 3.83 -8.79 -23.18
N GLY A 284 4.96 -8.10 -23.18
CA GLY A 284 5.18 -6.86 -23.92
C GLY A 284 6.64 -6.43 -23.83
N GLU A 285 6.96 -5.28 -24.41
CA GLU A 285 8.33 -4.75 -24.45
C GLU A 285 8.59 -3.70 -23.38
N GLN A 286 7.56 -2.92 -23.03
CA GLN A 286 7.64 -1.75 -22.17
C GLN A 286 6.59 -1.83 -21.06
N ARG A 287 6.91 -1.34 -19.87
CA ARG A 287 5.97 -1.29 -18.74
C ARG A 287 5.33 0.08 -18.65
N VAL A 288 4.13 0.13 -18.10
CA VAL A 288 3.37 1.36 -17.89
C VAL A 288 4.03 2.25 -16.83
N LEU A 289 4.00 3.57 -17.08
CA LEU A 289 4.29 4.64 -16.14
C LEU A 289 3.05 5.53 -15.97
N ARG A 290 2.83 6.01 -14.74
CA ARG A 290 1.71 6.90 -14.36
C ARG A 290 2.19 8.11 -13.54
N SER A 291 1.32 9.11 -13.34
CA SER A 291 1.52 10.31 -12.50
C SER A 291 2.05 11.58 -13.18
N GLY A 292 2.96 11.50 -14.16
CA GLY A 292 3.78 12.67 -14.52
C GLY A 292 5.01 12.79 -13.61
N SER A 293 5.77 13.88 -13.71
CA SER A 293 6.95 14.07 -12.85
C SER A 293 7.40 15.54 -12.79
N TRP A 294 8.36 15.82 -11.91
CA TRP A 294 8.94 17.14 -11.67
C TRP A 294 9.48 17.84 -12.92
N ASN A 295 9.87 17.11 -13.97
CA ASN A 295 10.40 17.68 -15.21
C ASN A 295 9.41 17.64 -16.39
N TYR A 296 8.16 17.22 -16.14
CA TYR A 296 7.13 17.11 -17.17
C TYR A 296 6.11 18.24 -17.05
N SER A 297 5.46 18.56 -18.18
CA SER A 297 4.39 19.55 -18.19
C SER A 297 3.18 19.08 -17.37
N ASN A 298 2.34 20.04 -16.98
CA ASN A 298 1.06 19.74 -16.31
C ASN A 298 0.12 18.86 -17.13
N TYR A 299 0.34 18.69 -18.44
CA TYR A 299 -0.43 17.76 -19.28
C TYR A 299 -0.20 16.30 -18.88
N GLY A 300 1.06 15.95 -18.57
CA GLY A 300 1.44 14.61 -18.14
C GLY A 300 1.03 14.28 -16.69
N CYS A 301 0.55 15.27 -15.93
CA CYS A 301 0.14 15.07 -14.54
C CYS A 301 -1.31 14.60 -14.38
N ARG A 302 -2.09 14.50 -15.47
CA ARG A 302 -3.51 14.12 -15.42
C ARG A 302 -3.64 12.68 -14.91
N VAL A 303 -4.70 12.41 -14.15
CA VAL A 303 -4.97 11.07 -13.60
C VAL A 303 -5.13 9.99 -14.67
N ALA A 304 -5.43 10.36 -15.92
CA ALA A 304 -5.59 9.45 -17.06
C ALA A 304 -4.34 9.31 -17.93
N ASP A 305 -3.33 10.18 -17.77
CA ASP A 305 -2.15 10.23 -18.65
C ASP A 305 -1.28 8.98 -18.54
N ARG A 306 -1.01 8.34 -19.67
CA ARG A 306 -0.25 7.09 -19.74
C ARG A 306 1.12 7.38 -20.32
N SER A 307 2.13 6.76 -19.74
CA SER A 307 3.46 6.72 -20.32
C SER A 307 4.02 5.31 -20.21
N LEU A 308 5.21 5.12 -20.75
CA LEU A 308 5.82 3.82 -20.92
C LEU A 308 7.33 3.92 -20.85
N ASN A 309 7.98 2.82 -20.50
CA ASN A 309 9.43 2.73 -20.56
C ASN A 309 9.90 1.28 -20.56
N TYR A 310 11.12 1.02 -21.01
CA TYR A 310 11.67 -0.34 -21.04
C TYR A 310 12.02 -0.81 -19.61
N PRO A 311 11.72 -2.08 -19.23
CA PRO A 311 11.98 -2.61 -17.89
C PRO A 311 13.39 -2.39 -17.31
N PRO A 312 14.50 -2.44 -18.10
CA PRO A 312 15.84 -2.17 -17.59
C PRO A 312 16.19 -0.67 -17.52
N SER A 313 15.40 0.21 -18.12
CA SER A 313 15.70 1.64 -18.13
C SER A 313 15.42 2.27 -16.77
N SER A 314 16.25 3.22 -16.38
CA SER A 314 16.11 4.00 -15.15
C SER A 314 16.37 5.47 -15.46
N TYR A 315 15.55 6.35 -14.88
CA TYR A 315 15.63 7.79 -15.10
C TYR A 315 15.40 8.53 -13.78
N SER A 316 16.01 9.71 -13.65
CA SER A 316 15.89 10.55 -12.43
C SER A 316 14.48 11.08 -12.15
N TYR A 317 13.53 10.81 -13.03
CA TYR A 317 12.13 11.19 -12.91
C TYR A 317 11.20 9.97 -12.75
N SER A 318 11.73 8.74 -12.68
CA SER A 318 10.92 7.51 -12.52
C SER A 318 11.23 6.83 -11.20
N GLY A 319 10.18 6.64 -10.40
CA GLY A 319 10.13 5.90 -9.14
C GLY A 319 8.93 4.95 -9.12
N PHE A 320 8.38 4.68 -7.93
CA PHE A 320 7.24 3.79 -7.78
C PHE A 320 6.57 3.94 -6.42
N ARG A 321 5.37 3.39 -6.29
CA ARG A 321 4.71 3.12 -5.02
C ARG A 321 4.34 1.66 -4.87
N LEU A 322 4.04 1.27 -3.64
CA LEU A 322 3.71 -0.11 -3.29
C LEU A 322 2.21 -0.37 -3.30
N VAL A 323 1.83 -1.60 -3.64
CA VAL A 323 0.53 -2.19 -3.34
C VAL A 323 0.74 -3.46 -2.53
N ARG A 324 -0.17 -3.72 -1.59
CA ARG A 324 -0.22 -4.96 -0.79
C ARG A 324 -1.63 -5.55 -0.90
N ALA A 325 -1.70 -6.87 -1.09
CA ALA A 325 -2.97 -7.58 -1.02
C ALA A 325 -3.59 -7.47 0.39
N PHE A 326 -4.90 -7.65 0.47
CA PHE A 326 -5.64 -7.71 1.73
C PHE A 326 -5.19 -8.87 2.61
#